data_AF-A0AAE1GDS3-F1
#
_entry.id   AF-A0AAE1GDS3-F1
#
_cell.length_a   1.000
_cell.length_b   1.000
_cell.length_c   1.000
_cell.angle_alpha   90.00
_cell.angle_beta   90.00
_cell.angle_gamma   90.00
#
_symmetry.space_group_name_H-M   'P 1'
#
loop_
_entity.id
_entity.type
_entity.pdbx_description
1 polymer ?
#
loop_
_entity_poly.entity_id
_entity_poly.type
_entity_poly.pdbx_seq_one_letter_code
_entity_poly.pdbx_strand_id
1 'polypeptide(L)'
;MSKLSTIEELKGQAELLGLLGDDVTKFILQQQAVEREERAREREEREKEREEREKERQFELAELQLAWSRRREDLAMNLAFKALLTGFDKIPERYRQEFRGNKIRVSENYRQFATRLLHLFDSWRDSSKIPQTFEGLREFIVLDQFLASLTPDLRLFIKEQEITDLKMAMEKADT
;
A
#
# COMPACT_ATOMS: atom_id res chain seq x y z
N MET A 1 0.25 17.00 -48.10
CA MET A 1 -0.81 17.86 -48.68
C MET A 1 -0.92 17.48 -50.15
N SER A 2 -1.82 16.56 -50.48
CA SER A 2 -2.13 16.23 -51.88
C SER A 2 -2.91 17.39 -52.49
N LYS A 3 -2.40 17.98 -53.58
CA LYS A 3 -3.10 19.02 -54.33
C LYS A 3 -4.26 18.34 -55.06
N LEU A 4 -5.48 18.82 -54.81
CA LEU A 4 -6.67 18.37 -55.53
C LEU A 4 -6.51 18.65 -57.01
N SER A 5 -6.54 17.60 -57.82
CA SER A 5 -6.61 17.72 -59.28
C SER A 5 -7.98 18.32 -59.64
N THR A 6 -7.99 19.47 -60.28
CA THR A 6 -9.21 20.15 -60.72
C THR A 6 -9.83 19.38 -61.88
N ILE A 7 -11.15 19.44 -62.07
CA ILE A 7 -11.82 18.74 -63.19
C ILE A 7 -11.21 19.14 -64.54
N GLU A 8 -10.80 20.40 -64.70
CA GLU A 8 -10.11 20.91 -65.89
C GLU A 8 -8.71 20.29 -66.08
N GLU A 9 -7.98 20.03 -64.98
CA GLU A 9 -6.67 19.37 -65.04
C GLU A 9 -6.82 17.89 -65.43
N LEU A 10 -7.82 17.20 -64.87
CA LEU A 10 -8.14 15.81 -65.22
C LEU A 10 -8.65 15.67 -66.66
N LYS A 11 -9.44 16.64 -67.12
CA LYS A 11 -9.91 16.71 -68.51
C LYS A 11 -8.76 16.93 -69.49
N GLY A 12 -7.85 17.85 -69.19
CA GLY A 12 -6.65 18.08 -69.99
C GLY A 12 -5.72 16.86 -70.03
N GLN A 13 -5.58 16.13 -68.93
CA GLN A 13 -4.84 14.86 -68.89
C GLN A 13 -5.50 13.77 -69.75
N ALA A 14 -6.83 13.66 -69.73
CA ALA A 14 -7.56 12.70 -70.55
C ALA A 14 -7.42 12.98 -72.05
N GLU A 15 -7.51 14.25 -72.46
CA GLU A 15 -7.35 14.69 -73.85
C GLU A 15 -5.90 14.47 -74.34
N LEU A 16 -4.89 14.69 -73.48
CA LEU A 16 -3.48 14.39 -73.77
C LEU A 16 -3.21 12.89 -73.97
N LEU A 17 -3.98 12.03 -73.32
CA LEU A 17 -3.93 10.58 -73.49
C LEU A 17 -4.68 10.10 -74.76
N GLY A 18 -5.27 11.03 -75.53
CA GLY A 18 -5.99 10.73 -76.77
C GLY A 18 -7.43 10.22 -76.57
N LEU A 19 -7.98 10.34 -75.36
CA LEU A 19 -9.37 9.98 -75.06
C LEU A 19 -10.31 11.07 -75.60
N LEU A 20 -11.45 10.67 -76.16
CA LEU A 20 -12.44 11.57 -76.75
C LEU A 20 -13.86 11.25 -76.27
N GLY A 21 -14.72 12.28 -76.22
CA GLY A 21 -16.14 12.13 -75.91
C GLY A 21 -16.38 11.48 -74.55
N ASP A 22 -17.16 10.40 -74.53
CA ASP A 22 -17.59 9.71 -73.30
C ASP A 22 -16.42 9.11 -72.49
N ASP A 23 -15.30 8.80 -73.13
CA ASP A 23 -14.15 8.18 -72.47
C ASP A 23 -13.37 9.16 -71.60
N VAL A 24 -13.40 10.47 -71.91
CA VAL A 24 -12.89 11.54 -71.04
C VAL A 24 -13.70 11.61 -69.74
N THR A 25 -15.03 11.50 -69.85
CA THR A 25 -15.93 11.52 -68.69
C THR A 25 -15.72 10.31 -67.79
N LYS A 26 -15.54 9.12 -68.38
CA LYS A 26 -15.20 7.90 -67.64
C LYS A 26 -13.86 8.03 -66.92
N PHE A 27 -12.83 8.54 -67.58
CA PHE A 27 -11.50 8.77 -66.98
C PHE A 27 -11.59 9.68 -65.75
N ILE A 28 -12.27 10.83 -65.88
CA ILE A 28 -12.44 11.79 -64.77
C ILE A 28 -13.18 11.14 -63.60
N LEU A 29 -14.28 10.41 -63.86
CA LEU A 29 -15.04 9.73 -62.82
C LEU A 29 -14.21 8.65 -62.11
N GLN A 30 -13.44 7.88 -62.88
CA GLN A 30 -12.58 6.83 -62.35
C GLN A 30 -11.44 7.42 -61.49
N GLN A 31 -10.83 8.51 -61.94
CA GLN A 31 -9.77 9.19 -61.20
C GLN A 31 -10.30 9.84 -59.91
N GLN A 32 -11.47 10.48 -59.97
CA GLN A 32 -12.12 11.04 -58.78
C GLN A 32 -12.55 9.95 -57.78
N ALA A 33 -12.93 8.76 -58.26
CA ALA A 33 -13.25 7.63 -57.38
C ALA A 33 -12.02 7.17 -56.59
N VAL A 34 -10.87 7.04 -57.27
CA VAL A 34 -9.58 6.71 -56.63
C VAL A 34 -9.20 7.77 -55.60
N GLU A 35 -9.25 9.06 -55.94
CA GLU A 35 -8.93 10.15 -55.00
C GLU A 35 -9.88 10.23 -53.79
N ARG A 36 -11.14 9.80 -53.95
CA ARG A 36 -12.10 9.72 -52.82
C ARG A 36 -11.77 8.55 -51.91
N GLU A 37 -11.40 7.40 -52.47
CA GLU A 37 -11.04 6.21 -51.74
C GLU A 37 -9.73 6.40 -50.96
N GLU A 38 -8.70 6.99 -51.58
CA GLU A 38 -7.44 7.34 -50.90
C GLU A 38 -7.67 8.28 -49.71
N ARG A 39 -8.52 9.31 -49.87
CA ARG A 39 -8.85 10.22 -48.76
C ARG A 39 -9.73 9.59 -47.68
N ALA A 40 -10.55 8.60 -48.04
CA ALA A 40 -11.28 7.81 -47.06
C ALA A 40 -10.30 7.00 -46.21
N ARG A 41 -9.32 6.34 -46.87
CA ARG A 41 -8.24 5.60 -46.19
C ARG A 41 -7.37 6.51 -45.32
N GLU A 42 -6.94 7.67 -45.80
CA GLU A 42 -6.15 8.63 -44.99
C GLU A 42 -6.91 9.11 -43.75
N ARG A 43 -8.23 9.30 -43.85
CA ARG A 43 -9.05 9.70 -42.70
C ARG A 43 -9.18 8.57 -41.69
N GLU A 44 -9.44 7.36 -42.17
CA GLU A 44 -9.52 6.17 -41.34
C GLU A 44 -8.18 5.89 -40.62
N GLU A 45 -7.05 6.08 -41.30
CA GLU A 45 -5.71 5.92 -40.71
C GLU A 45 -5.44 6.96 -39.63
N ARG A 46 -5.76 8.24 -39.88
CA ARG A 46 -5.63 9.30 -38.86
C ARG A 46 -6.59 9.11 -37.68
N GLU A 47 -7.76 8.53 -37.92
CA GLU A 47 -8.72 8.21 -36.87
C GLU A 47 -8.20 7.07 -35.99
N LYS A 48 -7.70 5.99 -36.59
CA LYS A 48 -7.01 4.90 -35.88
C LYS A 48 -5.82 5.42 -35.07
N GLU A 49 -5.00 6.28 -35.65
CA GLU A 49 -3.85 6.87 -34.96
C GLU A 49 -4.28 7.73 -33.75
N ARG A 50 -5.40 8.46 -33.86
CA ARG A 50 -5.96 9.24 -32.75
C ARG A 50 -6.49 8.33 -31.64
N GLU A 51 -7.23 7.28 -32.01
CA GLU A 51 -7.74 6.30 -31.06
C GLU A 51 -6.61 5.57 -30.33
N GLU A 52 -5.55 5.20 -31.04
CA GLU A 52 -4.38 4.54 -30.46
C GLU A 52 -3.68 5.44 -29.46
N ARG A 53 -3.40 6.70 -29.82
CA ARG A 53 -2.86 7.70 -28.88
C ARG A 53 -3.76 7.94 -27.67
N GLU A 54 -5.08 7.85 -27.85
CA GLU A 54 -6.02 8.01 -26.75
C GLU A 54 -6.02 6.79 -25.81
N LYS A 55 -5.94 5.58 -26.37
CA LYS A 55 -5.75 4.34 -25.60
C LYS A 55 -4.43 4.37 -24.83
N GLU A 56 -3.35 4.82 -25.45
CA GLU A 56 -2.05 4.98 -24.77
C GLU A 56 -2.15 5.95 -23.60
N ARG A 57 -2.74 7.14 -23.80
CA ARG A 57 -2.96 8.10 -22.70
C ARG A 57 -3.83 7.51 -21.59
N GLN A 58 -4.89 6.79 -21.95
CA GLN A 58 -5.76 6.14 -20.96
C GLN A 58 -5.02 5.05 -20.19
N PHE A 59 -4.19 4.27 -20.87
CA PHE A 59 -3.37 3.24 -20.26
C PHE A 59 -2.35 3.85 -19.29
N GLU A 60 -1.61 4.88 -19.70
CA GLU A 60 -0.67 5.61 -18.83
C GLU A 60 -1.35 6.19 -17.59
N LEU A 61 -2.52 6.82 -17.77
CA LEU A 61 -3.31 7.34 -16.65
C LEU A 61 -3.76 6.23 -15.69
N ALA A 62 -4.17 5.07 -16.22
CA ALA A 62 -4.55 3.92 -15.42
C ALA A 62 -3.36 3.35 -14.64
N GLU A 63 -2.18 3.24 -15.26
CA GLU A 63 -0.95 2.81 -14.59
C GLU A 63 -0.58 3.78 -13.46
N LEU A 64 -0.65 5.09 -13.71
CA LEU A 64 -0.41 6.09 -12.68
C LEU A 64 -1.40 5.95 -11.52
N GLN A 65 -2.70 5.81 -11.81
CA GLN A 65 -3.72 5.61 -10.77
C GLN A 65 -3.45 4.37 -9.92
N LEU A 66 -3.08 3.26 -10.54
CA LEU A 66 -2.71 2.02 -9.83
C LEU A 66 -1.47 2.23 -8.94
N ALA A 67 -0.44 2.91 -9.47
CA ALA A 67 0.76 3.23 -8.70
C ALA A 67 0.46 4.12 -7.48
N TRP A 68 -0.42 5.11 -7.65
CA TRP A 68 -0.89 5.96 -6.57
C TRP A 68 -1.68 5.17 -5.51
N SER A 69 -2.57 4.25 -5.92
CA SER A 69 -3.33 3.42 -4.99
C SER A 69 -2.43 2.49 -4.19
N ARG A 70 -1.52 1.77 -4.87
CA ARG A 70 -0.55 0.87 -4.20
C ARG A 70 0.28 1.62 -3.17
N ARG A 71 0.84 2.78 -3.54
CA ARG A 71 1.62 3.62 -2.61
C ARG A 71 0.80 4.06 -1.39
N ARG A 72 -0.48 4.38 -1.59
CA ARG A 72 -1.39 4.78 -0.51
C ARG A 72 -1.65 3.62 0.45
N GLU A 73 -1.91 2.44 -0.08
CA GLU A 73 -2.10 1.20 0.69
C GLU A 73 -0.84 0.82 1.47
N ASP A 74 0.33 0.87 0.83
CA ASP A 74 1.62 0.63 1.48
C ASP A 74 1.86 1.61 2.64
N LEU A 75 1.54 2.90 2.44
CA LEU A 75 1.67 3.91 3.49
C LEU A 75 0.72 3.64 4.66
N ALA A 76 -0.54 3.29 4.37
CA ALA A 76 -1.53 2.95 5.37
C ALA A 76 -1.13 1.70 6.18
N MET A 77 -0.66 0.65 5.51
CA MET A 77 -0.15 -0.56 6.15
C MET A 77 1.06 -0.23 7.04
N ASN A 78 2.02 0.56 6.55
CA ASN A 78 3.18 0.96 7.33
C ASN A 78 2.81 1.79 8.56
N LEU A 79 1.83 2.69 8.45
CA LEU A 79 1.33 3.44 9.62
C LEU A 79 0.63 2.53 10.62
N ALA A 80 -0.23 1.63 10.16
CA ALA A 80 -0.94 0.68 11.03
C ALA A 80 0.05 -0.25 11.74
N PHE A 81 1.02 -0.80 11.00
CA PHE A 81 2.07 -1.64 11.55
C PHE A 81 2.93 -0.88 12.56
N LYS A 82 3.33 0.37 12.27
CA LYS A 82 3.99 1.23 13.25
C LYS A 82 3.12 1.44 14.47
N ALA A 83 1.86 1.82 14.33
CA ALA A 83 0.96 2.06 15.46
C ALA A 83 0.76 0.79 16.31
N LEU A 84 0.69 -0.37 15.67
CA LEU A 84 0.64 -1.67 16.32
C LEU A 84 1.93 -1.94 17.08
N LEU A 85 3.11 -1.78 16.47
CA LEU A 85 4.40 -1.86 17.16
C LEU A 85 4.51 -0.88 18.33
N THR A 86 4.08 0.37 18.18
CA THR A 86 4.06 1.35 19.28
C THR A 86 3.06 0.99 20.37
N GLY A 87 1.97 0.30 20.02
CA GLY A 87 1.04 -0.31 20.98
C GLY A 87 1.65 -1.50 21.69
N PHE A 88 2.42 -2.32 20.96
CA PHE A 88 3.21 -3.43 21.50
C PHE A 88 4.30 -2.94 22.47
N ASP A 89 4.90 -1.78 22.17
CA ASP A 89 5.83 -1.07 23.06
C ASP A 89 5.18 -0.65 24.39
N LYS A 90 3.84 -0.63 24.47
CA LYS A 90 3.07 -0.36 25.70
C LYS A 90 2.56 -1.62 26.40
N ILE A 91 3.00 -2.81 25.99
CA ILE A 91 2.59 -4.07 26.63
C ILE A 91 3.34 -4.23 27.95
N PRO A 92 2.63 -4.51 29.07
CA PRO A 92 3.24 -4.78 30.38
C PRO A 92 4.40 -5.78 30.33
N GLU A 93 4.28 -6.85 29.54
CA GLU A 93 5.31 -7.88 29.39
C GLU A 93 6.64 -7.34 28.85
N ARG A 94 6.63 -6.30 27.99
CA ARG A 94 7.88 -5.72 27.48
C ARG A 94 8.60 -4.96 28.58
N TYR A 95 7.91 -4.07 29.29
CA TYR A 95 8.49 -3.33 30.42
C TYR A 95 9.03 -4.29 31.49
N ARG A 96 8.32 -5.39 31.75
CA ARG A 96 8.77 -6.47 32.63
C ARG A 96 10.09 -7.10 32.17
N GLN A 97 10.18 -7.51 30.91
CA GLN A 97 11.38 -8.12 30.35
C GLN A 97 12.56 -7.16 30.37
N GLU A 98 12.33 -5.89 30.00
CA GLU A 98 13.34 -4.84 30.04
C GLU A 98 13.78 -4.51 31.47
N PHE A 99 12.87 -4.54 32.45
CA PHE A 99 13.19 -4.34 33.86
C PHE A 99 14.03 -5.49 34.42
N ARG A 100 13.60 -6.75 34.21
CA ARG A 100 14.28 -7.95 34.76
C ARG A 100 15.59 -8.29 34.05
N GLY A 101 15.67 -8.04 32.75
CA GLY A 101 16.85 -8.30 31.93
C GLY A 101 17.84 -7.15 31.87
N ASN A 102 17.56 -6.04 32.56
CA ASN A 102 18.36 -4.83 32.41
C ASN A 102 19.77 -4.98 32.96
N LYS A 103 20.74 -4.38 32.27
CA LYS A 103 22.13 -4.26 32.70
C LYS A 103 22.60 -2.83 32.56
N ILE A 104 23.54 -2.43 33.42
CA ILE A 104 24.20 -1.13 33.32
C ILE A 104 24.91 -1.03 31.97
N ARG A 105 24.75 0.11 31.30
CA ARG A 105 25.41 0.37 30.01
C ARG A 105 26.83 0.89 30.25
N VAL A 106 27.74 0.65 29.31
CA VAL A 106 29.15 1.08 29.40
C VAL A 106 29.28 2.60 29.59
N SER A 107 28.35 3.37 29.03
CA SER A 107 28.34 4.85 29.10
C SER A 107 27.50 5.43 30.24
N GLU A 108 26.92 4.59 31.10
CA GLU A 108 25.92 4.99 32.11
C GLU A 108 26.50 4.88 33.53
N ASN A 109 26.21 5.86 34.37
CA ASN A 109 26.56 5.78 35.79
C ASN A 109 25.45 5.10 36.62
N TYR A 110 25.78 4.63 37.83
CA TYR A 110 24.83 3.90 38.68
C TYR A 110 23.55 4.68 39.03
N ARG A 111 23.63 6.01 39.13
CA ARG A 111 22.46 6.85 39.41
C ARG A 111 21.50 6.86 38.22
N GLN A 112 22.03 7.05 37.02
CA GLN A 112 21.26 6.99 35.77
C GLN A 112 20.64 5.60 35.59
N PHE A 113 21.40 4.55 35.88
CA PHE A 113 20.90 3.18 35.84
C PHE A 113 19.74 2.95 36.81
N ALA A 114 19.87 3.40 38.06
CA ALA A 114 18.80 3.30 39.05
C ALA A 114 17.55 4.10 38.64
N THR A 115 17.71 5.32 38.13
CA THR A 115 16.60 6.12 37.60
C THR A 115 15.89 5.41 36.45
N ARG A 116 16.65 4.79 35.55
CA ARG A 116 16.10 4.03 34.42
C ARG A 116 15.36 2.77 34.87
N LEU A 117 15.88 2.05 35.86
CA LEU A 117 15.21 0.90 36.47
C LEU A 117 13.88 1.30 37.13
N LEU A 118 13.85 2.39 37.89
CA LEU A 118 12.64 2.92 38.50
C LEU A 118 11.59 3.27 37.44
N HIS A 119 12.01 3.96 36.37
CA HIS A 119 11.11 4.32 35.28
C HIS A 119 10.49 3.10 34.58
N LEU A 120 11.28 2.06 34.33
CA LEU A 120 10.79 0.80 33.74
C LEU A 120 9.80 0.10 34.67
N PHE A 121 10.06 0.08 35.97
CA PHE A 121 9.15 -0.49 36.96
C PHE A 121 7.83 0.27 37.06
N ASP A 122 7.88 1.60 37.14
CA ASP A 122 6.67 2.43 37.17
C ASP A 122 5.86 2.27 35.88
N SER A 123 6.53 2.25 34.72
CA SER A 123 5.87 2.02 33.43
C SER A 123 5.23 0.62 33.32
N TRP A 124 5.87 -0.41 33.90
CA TRP A 124 5.32 -1.76 33.98
C TRP A 124 4.08 -1.83 34.89
N ARG A 125 4.16 -1.22 36.08
CA ARG A 125 3.02 -1.13 37.00
C ARG A 125 1.85 -0.39 36.35
N ASP A 126 2.11 0.77 35.76
CA ASP A 126 1.09 1.66 35.21
C ASP A 126 0.41 1.05 33.97
N SER A 127 1.17 0.34 33.12
CA SER A 127 0.61 -0.40 31.98
C SER A 127 -0.25 -1.59 32.39
N SER A 128 -0.02 -2.17 33.58
CA SER A 128 -0.80 -3.30 34.12
C SER A 128 -2.13 -2.88 34.76
N LYS A 129 -2.40 -1.56 34.87
CA LYS A 129 -3.65 -0.98 35.43
C LYS A 129 -3.98 -1.45 36.86
N ILE A 130 -2.97 -1.70 37.67
CA ILE A 130 -3.12 -2.23 39.03
C ILE A 130 -3.39 -1.06 40.00
N PRO A 131 -4.22 -1.25 41.04
CA PRO A 131 -4.41 -0.23 42.07
C PRO A 131 -3.08 0.22 42.65
N GLN A 132 -2.89 1.53 42.83
CA GLN A 132 -1.70 2.11 43.48
C GLN A 132 -1.74 1.95 45.00
N THR A 133 -2.03 0.74 45.45
CA THR A 133 -2.04 0.34 46.85
C THR A 133 -0.89 -0.62 47.10
N PHE A 134 -0.40 -0.66 48.34
CA PHE A 134 0.65 -1.61 48.71
C PHE A 134 0.21 -3.06 48.46
N GLU A 135 -1.04 -3.41 48.79
CA GLU A 135 -1.58 -4.75 48.54
C GLU A 135 -1.65 -5.08 47.04
N GLY A 136 -2.12 -4.15 46.20
CA GLY A 136 -2.15 -4.36 44.75
C GLY A 136 -0.75 -4.59 44.16
N LEU A 137 0.24 -3.82 44.63
CA LEU A 137 1.63 -4.03 44.21
C LEU A 137 2.19 -5.36 44.71
N ARG A 138 1.86 -5.75 45.95
CA ARG A 138 2.30 -7.02 46.54
C ARG A 138 1.73 -8.20 45.73
N GLU A 139 0.43 -8.21 45.47
CA GLU A 139 -0.23 -9.25 44.67
C GLU A 139 0.34 -9.32 43.26
N PHE A 140 0.57 -8.18 42.63
CA PHE A 140 1.18 -8.10 41.30
C PHE A 140 2.54 -8.80 41.21
N ILE A 141 3.45 -8.48 42.15
CA ILE A 141 4.81 -9.03 42.13
C ILE A 141 4.79 -10.53 42.48
N VAL A 142 3.89 -10.95 43.37
CA VAL A 142 3.73 -12.37 43.72
C VAL A 142 3.16 -13.15 42.53
N LEU A 143 2.16 -12.61 41.83
CA LEU A 143 1.61 -13.22 40.62
C LEU A 143 2.65 -13.34 39.51
N ASP A 144 3.45 -12.30 39.25
CA ASP A 144 4.56 -12.36 38.30
C ASP A 144 5.53 -13.50 38.62
N GLN A 145 5.92 -13.62 39.90
CA GLN A 145 6.83 -14.68 40.35
C GLN A 145 6.18 -16.07 40.25
N PHE A 146 4.89 -16.19 40.59
CA PHE A 146 4.14 -17.44 40.47
C PHE A 146 4.09 -17.91 39.01
N LEU A 147 3.69 -17.03 38.09
CA LEU A 147 3.66 -17.33 36.66
C LEU A 147 5.06 -17.72 36.14
N ALA A 148 6.12 -17.05 36.63
CA ALA A 148 7.50 -17.37 36.27
C ALA A 148 7.96 -18.76 36.74
N SER A 149 7.32 -19.34 37.77
CA SER A 149 7.59 -20.72 38.22
C SER A 149 6.81 -21.81 37.47
N LEU A 150 5.79 -21.45 36.69
CA LEU A 150 5.02 -22.42 35.90
C LEU A 150 5.75 -22.86 34.63
N THR A 151 5.37 -24.03 34.12
CA THR A 151 5.81 -24.51 32.80
C THR A 151 5.35 -23.55 31.69
N PRO A 152 6.07 -23.48 30.55
CA PRO A 152 5.73 -22.56 29.46
C PRO A 152 4.29 -22.68 28.96
N ASP A 153 3.79 -23.92 28.82
CA ASP A 153 2.45 -24.20 28.31
C ASP A 153 1.35 -23.72 29.26
N LEU A 154 1.51 -23.98 30.57
CA LEU A 154 0.57 -23.55 31.59
C LEU A 154 0.58 -22.04 31.79
N ARG A 155 1.77 -21.42 31.72
CA ARG A 155 1.92 -19.97 31.75
C ARG A 155 1.22 -19.30 30.57
N LEU A 156 1.33 -19.87 29.36
CA LEU A 156 0.67 -19.36 28.17
C LEU A 156 -0.85 -19.43 28.33
N PHE A 157 -1.37 -20.59 28.75
CA PHE A 157 -2.80 -20.80 29.01
C PHE A 157 -3.39 -19.78 30.01
N ILE A 158 -2.71 -19.52 31.12
CA ILE A 158 -3.17 -18.56 32.12
C ILE A 158 -3.10 -17.11 31.61
N LYS A 159 -2.06 -16.77 30.84
CA LYS A 159 -1.91 -15.43 30.25
C LYS A 159 -2.96 -15.13 29.18
N GLU A 160 -3.35 -16.12 28.38
CA GLU A 160 -4.40 -15.98 27.37
C GLU A 160 -5.79 -15.69 27.97
N GLN A 161 -6.02 -16.07 29.23
CA GLN A 161 -7.28 -15.80 29.94
C GLN A 161 -7.33 -14.43 30.63
N GLU A 162 -6.33 -13.56 30.41
CA GLU A 162 -6.23 -12.21 30.99
C GLU A 162 -6.39 -12.18 32.52
N ILE A 163 -5.97 -13.25 33.20
CA ILE A 163 -6.12 -13.36 34.66
C ILE A 163 -5.13 -12.44 35.35
N THR A 164 -5.67 -11.49 36.12
CA THR A 164 -4.90 -10.51 36.90
C THR A 164 -4.93 -10.76 38.41
N ASP A 165 -5.69 -11.77 38.85
CA ASP A 165 -5.83 -12.15 40.25
C ASP A 165 -5.04 -13.45 40.55
N LEU A 166 -4.23 -13.41 41.61
CA LEU A 166 -3.44 -14.54 42.08
C LEU A 166 -4.32 -15.74 42.44
N LYS A 167 -5.47 -15.50 43.08
CA LYS A 167 -6.35 -16.59 43.50
C LYS A 167 -6.90 -17.35 42.30
N MET A 168 -7.37 -16.63 41.30
CA MET A 168 -7.86 -17.23 40.05
C MET A 168 -6.74 -17.95 39.28
N ALA A 169 -5.53 -17.40 39.28
CA ALA A 169 -4.38 -18.04 38.63
C ALA A 169 -4.00 -19.37 39.31
N MET A 170 -4.11 -19.44 40.64
CA MET A 170 -3.89 -20.69 41.39
C MET A 170 -4.97 -21.72 41.07
N GLU A 171 -6.25 -21.34 41.12
CA GLU A 171 -7.37 -22.25 40.82
C GLU A 171 -7.28 -22.85 39.41
N LYS A 172 -6.77 -22.09 38.43
CA LYS A 172 -6.55 -22.56 37.04
C LYS A 172 -5.28 -23.38 36.84
N ALA A 173 -4.28 -23.22 37.71
CA ALA A 173 -3.07 -24.03 37.67
C ALA A 173 -3.28 -25.43 38.25
N ASP A 174 -4.26 -25.57 39.15
CA ASP A 174 -4.59 -26.83 39.83
C ASP A 174 -5.59 -27.72 39.05
N THR A 175 -6.28 -27.17 38.03
CA THR A 175 -7.20 -27.90 37.12
C THR A 175 -6.48 -28.53 35.94
#